data_AF-B0B519-F1
#
_entry.id   AF-B0B519-F1
#
_cell.length_a   1.000
_cell.length_b   1.000
_cell.length_c   1.000
_cell.angle_alpha   90.00
_cell.angle_beta   90.00
_cell.angle_gamma   90.00
#
_symmetry.space_group_name_H-M   'P 1'
#
loop_
_entity.id
_entity.type
_entity.pdbx_description
1 polymer ?
#
loop_
_entity_poly.entity_id
_entity_poly.type
_entity_poly.pdbx_seq_one_letter_code
_entity_poly.pdbx_strand_id
1 'polypeptide(L)'
;MRDPAVLSVLADRERRSREAMAQALAQGFAARSVTPPAPVELLALIVHALDDGLSIQRVLSAGESPAGGVMDVVDLLMRSWTALARAGTPEATDPPASEGGATP
;
A
#
# COMPACT_ATOMS: atom_id res chain seq x y z
N MET A 1 -32.01 -1.51 -8.51
CA MET A 1 -32.28 -0.23 -9.20
C MET A 1 -30.93 0.41 -9.53
N ARG A 2 -30.62 0.64 -10.82
CA ARG A 2 -29.39 1.30 -11.27
C ARG A 2 -29.78 2.66 -11.86
N ASP A 3 -29.64 3.72 -11.08
CA ASP A 3 -29.82 5.09 -11.56
C ASP A 3 -28.45 5.64 -12.04
N PRO A 4 -28.27 5.98 -13.33
CA PRO A 4 -27.02 6.51 -13.85
C PRO A 4 -26.51 7.77 -13.14
N ALA A 5 -27.40 8.66 -12.68
CA ALA A 5 -27.01 9.87 -11.96
C ALA A 5 -26.41 9.52 -10.59
N VAL A 6 -27.02 8.57 -9.88
CA VAL A 6 -26.49 8.06 -8.60
C VAL A 6 -25.17 7.33 -8.81
N LEU A 7 -25.04 6.52 -9.86
CA LEU A 7 -23.80 5.81 -10.18
C LEU A 7 -22.63 6.77 -10.44
N SER A 8 -22.87 7.88 -11.14
CA SER A 8 -21.84 8.91 -11.36
C SER A 8 -21.35 9.52 -10.05
N VAL A 9 -22.27 9.89 -9.16
CA VAL A 9 -21.93 10.47 -7.85
C VAL A 9 -21.14 9.49 -6.99
N LEU A 10 -21.54 8.21 -6.99
CA LEU A 10 -20.83 7.17 -6.26
C LEU A 10 -19.41 6.95 -6.84
N ALA A 11 -19.27 6.93 -8.16
CA ALA A 11 -17.97 6.82 -8.82
C ALA A 11 -17.04 8.00 -8.50
N ASP A 12 -17.57 9.22 -8.45
CA ASP A 12 -16.81 10.42 -8.09
C ASP A 12 -16.40 10.43 -6.62
N ARG A 13 -17.28 9.98 -5.73
CA ARG A 13 -16.94 9.79 -4.31
C ARG A 13 -15.84 8.76 -4.15
N GLU A 14 -15.98 7.62 -4.81
CA GLU A 14 -15.02 6.52 -4.77
C GLU A 14 -13.64 6.96 -5.26
N ARG A 15 -13.58 7.65 -6.40
CA ARG A 15 -12.34 8.18 -6.95
C ARG A 15 -11.64 9.13 -5.96
N ARG A 16 -12.36 10.10 -5.40
CA ARG A 16 -11.79 11.06 -4.42
C ARG A 16 -11.28 10.37 -3.16
N SER A 17 -11.98 9.33 -2.69
CA SER A 17 -11.54 8.54 -1.53
C SER A 17 -10.18 7.88 -1.81
N ARG A 18 -10.07 7.19 -2.96
CA ARG A 18 -8.81 6.54 -3.36
C ARG A 18 -7.68 7.52 -3.63
N GLU A 19 -7.95 8.68 -4.23
CA GLU A 19 -6.94 9.74 -4.43
C GLU A 19 -6.39 10.24 -3.09
N ALA A 20 -7.26 10.49 -2.10
CA ALA A 20 -6.83 10.90 -0.77
C ALA A 20 -5.97 9.82 -0.08
N MET A 21 -6.37 8.54 -0.19
CA MET A 21 -5.59 7.42 0.33
C MET A 21 -4.23 7.29 -0.36
N ALA A 22 -4.18 7.39 -1.68
CA ALA A 22 -2.93 7.34 -2.45
C ALA A 22 -1.98 8.47 -2.06
N GLN A 23 -2.51 9.69 -1.90
CA GLN A 23 -1.73 10.84 -1.44
C GLN A 23 -1.15 10.63 -0.04
N ALA A 24 -1.96 10.12 0.89
CA ALA A 24 -1.51 9.82 2.26
C ALA A 24 -0.43 8.73 2.28
N LEU A 25 -0.58 7.69 1.47
CA LEU A 25 0.42 6.63 1.33
C LEU A 25 1.73 7.17 0.75
N ALA A 26 1.66 7.97 -0.32
CA ALA A 26 2.85 8.60 -0.92
C ALA A 26 3.61 9.46 0.11
N GLN A 27 2.90 10.26 0.90
CA GLN A 27 3.48 11.03 1.99
C GLN A 27 4.09 10.14 3.07
N GLY A 28 3.41 9.05 3.44
CA GLY A 28 3.89 8.09 4.44
C GLY A 28 5.18 7.37 4.02
N PHE A 29 5.31 7.01 2.75
CA PHE A 29 6.54 6.43 2.19
C PHE A 29 7.66 7.47 2.10
N ALA A 30 7.36 8.68 1.62
CA ALA A 30 8.32 9.78 1.55
C ALA A 30 8.89 10.15 2.93
N ALA A 31 8.04 10.22 3.96
CA ALA A 31 8.47 10.49 5.34
C ALA A 31 9.39 9.41 5.92
N ARG A 32 9.38 8.20 5.35
CA ARG A 32 10.25 7.07 5.73
C ARG A 32 11.46 6.92 4.81
N SER A 33 11.62 7.81 3.83
CA SER A 33 12.66 7.77 2.80
C SER A 33 12.72 6.43 2.05
N VAL A 34 11.55 5.85 1.74
CA VAL A 34 11.44 4.57 1.06
C VAL A 34 10.57 4.72 -0.19
N THR A 35 10.99 4.14 -1.30
CA THR A 35 10.16 4.04 -2.51
C THR A 35 9.04 3.02 -2.26
N PRO A 36 7.77 3.34 -2.58
CA PRO A 36 6.68 2.37 -2.46
C PRO A 36 6.99 1.07 -3.22
N PRO A 37 6.69 -0.11 -2.65
CA PRO A 37 6.98 -1.40 -3.31
C PRO A 37 6.06 -1.72 -4.48
N ALA A 38 5.04 -0.90 -4.72
CA ALA A 38 4.09 -0.97 -5.83
C ALA A 38 3.52 0.43 -6.08
N PRO A 39 2.84 0.68 -7.22
CA PRO A 39 2.14 1.95 -7.47
C PRO A 39 1.19 2.31 -6.31
N VAL A 40 1.24 3.56 -5.86
CA VAL A 40 0.50 4.00 -4.66
C VAL A 40 -1.01 3.92 -4.86
N GLU A 41 -1.50 3.99 -6.09
CA GLU A 41 -2.89 3.84 -6.47
C GLU A 41 -3.39 2.41 -6.24
N LEU A 42 -2.53 1.41 -6.48
CA LEU A 42 -2.82 0.00 -6.19
C LEU A 42 -2.85 -0.23 -4.67
N LEU A 43 -1.87 0.33 -3.94
CA LEU A 43 -1.84 0.23 -2.48
C LEU A 43 -3.06 0.91 -1.85
N ALA A 44 -3.50 2.05 -2.38
CA ALA A 44 -4.71 2.74 -1.96
C ALA A 44 -5.97 1.89 -2.19
N LEU A 45 -6.06 1.18 -3.32
CA LEU A 45 -7.16 0.26 -3.59
C LEU A 45 -7.21 -0.90 -2.57
N ILE A 46 -6.05 -1.44 -2.18
CA ILE A 46 -5.96 -2.48 -1.14
C ILE A 46 -6.46 -1.96 0.20
N VAL A 47 -5.99 -0.77 0.62
CA VAL A 47 -6.43 -0.13 1.87
C VAL A 47 -7.93 0.12 1.85
N HIS A 48 -8.45 0.65 0.74
CA HIS A 48 -9.87 0.93 0.59
C HIS A 48 -10.73 -0.35 0.72
N ALA A 49 -10.36 -1.43 0.03
CA ALA A 49 -11.07 -2.70 0.13
C ALA A 49 -11.04 -3.30 1.55
N LEU A 50 -9.93 -3.12 2.27
CA LEU A 50 -9.82 -3.54 3.67
C LEU A 50 -10.68 -2.69 4.61
N ASP A 51 -10.72 -1.38 4.43
CA ASP A 51 -11.58 -0.49 5.23
C ASP A 51 -13.06 -0.87 5.08
N ASP A 52 -13.52 -1.17 3.86
CA ASP A 52 -14.87 -1.66 3.60
C ASP A 52 -15.13 -3.00 4.30
N GLY A 53 -14.21 -3.97 4.14
CA GLY A 53 -14.31 -5.27 4.79
C GLY A 53 -14.38 -5.16 6.32
N LEU A 54 -13.50 -4.35 6.92
CA LEU A 54 -13.47 -4.11 8.36
C LEU A 54 -14.72 -3.37 8.84
N SER A 55 -15.26 -2.46 8.05
CA SER A 55 -16.52 -1.79 8.35
C SER A 55 -17.70 -2.76 8.38
N ILE A 56 -17.75 -3.71 7.44
CA ILE A 56 -18.75 -4.79 7.45
C ILE A 56 -18.58 -5.67 8.69
N GLN A 57 -17.36 -6.12 9.00
CA GLN A 57 -17.09 -6.97 10.17
C GLN A 57 -17.48 -6.27 11.49
N ARG A 58 -17.23 -4.96 11.62
CA ARG A 58 -17.63 -4.17 12.79
C ARG A 58 -19.15 -4.17 13.02
N VAL A 59 -19.94 -4.15 11.95
CA VAL A 59 -21.40 -4.21 12.03
C VAL A 59 -21.88 -5.61 12.39
N LEU A 60 -21.27 -6.65 11.81
CA LEU A 60 -21.68 -8.04 11.99
C LEU A 60 -21.27 -8.63 13.35
N SER A 61 -20.11 -8.24 13.87
CA SER A 61 -19.47 -8.81 15.06
C SER A 61 -19.29 -7.76 16.16
N ALA A 62 -20.33 -6.94 16.39
CA ALA A 62 -20.31 -5.91 17.43
C ALA A 62 -20.08 -6.53 18.82
N GLY A 63 -18.84 -6.48 19.32
CA GLY A 63 -18.41 -7.03 20.61
C GLY A 63 -17.25 -8.01 20.54
N GLU A 64 -16.98 -8.59 19.37
CA GLU A 64 -15.81 -9.44 19.12
C GLU A 64 -14.83 -8.65 18.25
N SER A 65 -13.93 -7.88 18.85
CA SER A 65 -12.87 -7.21 18.08
C SER A 65 -11.50 -7.74 18.51
N PRO A 66 -10.92 -8.70 17.76
CA PRO A 66 -9.55 -9.17 18.00
C PRO A 66 -8.49 -8.23 17.41
N ALA A 67 -8.88 -7.26 16.60
CA ALA A 67 -7.96 -6.36 15.90
C ALA A 67 -8.28 -4.91 16.27
N GLY A 68 -7.25 -4.17 16.65
CA GLY A 68 -7.34 -2.72 16.72
C GLY A 68 -7.85 -2.15 15.39
N GLY A 69 -8.47 -0.97 15.44
CA GLY A 69 -9.26 -0.43 14.34
C GLY A 69 -8.50 -0.32 13.00
N VAL A 70 -9.17 0.18 11.97
CA VAL A 70 -8.60 0.36 10.61
C VAL A 70 -7.19 0.96 10.61
N MET A 71 -6.90 1.87 11.55
CA MET A 71 -5.57 2.47 11.72
C MET A 71 -4.47 1.46 12.07
N ASP A 72 -4.76 0.46 12.90
CA ASP A 72 -3.78 -0.59 13.27
C ASP A 72 -3.44 -1.48 12.07
N VAL A 73 -4.43 -1.76 11.23
CA VAL A 73 -4.22 -2.48 9.96
C VAL A 73 -3.39 -1.65 8.99
N VAL A 74 -3.70 -0.36 8.83
CA VAL A 74 -2.92 0.55 7.97
C VAL A 74 -1.48 0.65 8.46
N ASP A 75 -1.25 0.75 9.77
CA ASP A 75 0.09 0.80 10.33
C ASP A 75 0.87 -0.52 10.14
N LEU A 76 0.20 -1.68 10.27
CA LEU A 76 0.80 -2.98 9.94
C LEU A 76 1.21 -3.05 8.47
N LEU A 77 0.34 -2.60 7.55
CA LEU A 77 0.62 -2.58 6.12
C LEU A 77 1.80 -1.65 5.80
N MET A 78 1.82 -0.44 6.37
CA MET A 78 2.92 0.49 6.17
C MET A 78 4.26 -0.09 6.64
N ARG A 79 4.28 -0.78 7.79
CA ARG A 79 5.48 -1.49 8.26
C ARG A 79 5.91 -2.59 7.30
N SER A 80 4.97 -3.42 6.87
CA SER A 80 5.21 -4.55 5.96
C SER A 80 5.73 -4.10 4.59
N TRP A 81 5.10 -3.08 4.00
CA TRP A 81 5.51 -2.52 2.71
C TRP A 81 6.84 -1.78 2.78
N THR A 82 7.11 -1.08 3.88
CA THR A 82 8.42 -0.45 4.11
C THR A 82 9.52 -1.52 4.16
N ALA A 83 9.28 -2.64 4.85
CA ALA A 83 10.22 -3.75 4.91
C ALA A 83 10.43 -4.39 3.53
N LEU A 84 9.35 -4.65 2.78
CA LEU A 84 9.41 -5.21 1.43
C LEU A 84 10.22 -4.33 0.48
N ALA A 85 9.99 -3.01 0.49
CA ALA A 85 10.70 -2.07 -0.35
C ALA A 85 12.21 -2.02 -0.06
N ARG A 86 12.61 -2.21 1.21
CA ARG A 86 14.02 -2.29 1.59
C ARG A 86 14.67 -3.61 1.15
N ALA A 87 13.94 -4.72 1.23
CA ALA A 87 14.42 -6.03 0.79
C ALA A 87 14.57 -6.13 -0.75
N GLY A 88 13.77 -5.38 -1.50
CA GLY A 88 13.80 -5.33 -2.96
C GLY A 88 14.92 -4.47 -3.57
N THR A 89 15.81 -3.90 -2.76
CA THR A 89 17.03 -3.24 -3.26
C THR A 89 18.15 -4.30 -3.29
N PRO A 90 18.43 -4.96 -4.42
CA PRO A 90 19.61 -5.80 -4.52
C PRO A 90 20.83 -4.91 -4.28
N GLU A 91 21.63 -5.31 -3.30
CA GLU A 91 23.03 -4.91 -3.17
C GLU A 91 23.66 -4.93 -4.56
N ALA A 92 24.22 -3.79 -4.99
CA ALA A 92 24.94 -3.71 -6.25
C ALA A 92 26.06 -4.75 -6.18
N THR A 93 25.87 -5.89 -6.85
CA THR A 93 26.89 -6.90 -7.02
C THR A 93 28.11 -6.21 -7.60
N ASP A 94 29.17 -6.11 -6.79
CA ASP A 94 30.48 -5.62 -7.21
C ASP A 94 30.87 -6.33 -8.51
N PRO A 95 31.33 -5.61 -9.55
CA PRO A 95 31.73 -6.25 -10.80
C PRO A 95 32.90 -7.21 -10.51
N PRO A 96 32.93 -8.41 -11.13
CA PRO A 96 34.01 -9.36 -10.91
C PRO A 96 35.35 -8.71 -11.28
N ALA A 97 36.32 -8.85 -10.36
CA ALA A 97 37.69 -8.39 -10.55
C ALA A 97 38.20 -8.84 -11.92
N SER A 98 38.66 -7.88 -12.72
CA SER A 98 39.29 -8.17 -14.00
C SER A 98 40.54 -9.01 -13.74
N GLU A 99 40.47 -10.30 -14.07
CA GLU A 99 41.65 -11.17 -14.14
C GLU A 99 42.51 -10.69 -15.32
N GLY A 100 43.46 -9.81 -14.99
CA GLY A 100 44.53 -9.39 -15.87
C GLY A 100 45.39 -10.61 -16.22
N GLY A 101 45.56 -10.83 -17.52
CA GLY A 101 46.32 -11.94 -18.06
C GLY A 101 47.79 -11.94 -17.64
N ALA A 102 48.37 -13.13 -17.66
CA ALA A 102 49.80 -13.33 -17.85
C ALA A 102 50.02 -14.71 -18.46
N THR A 103 50.37 -14.73 -19.74
CA THR A 103 51.03 -15.86 -20.40
C THR A 103 52.39 -15.36 -20.87
N PRO A 104 53.47 -16.05 -20.49
CA PRO A 104 54.60 -16.25 -21.41
C PRO A 104 54.78 -17.72 -21.75
#